data_AF-A0A3A1NEU8-F1
#
_entry.id   AF-A0A3A1NEU8-F1
#
_cell.length_a   1.000
_cell.length_b   1.000
_cell.length_c   1.000
_cell.angle_alpha   90.00
_cell.angle_beta   90.00
_cell.angle_gamma   90.00
#
_symmetry.space_group_name_H-M   'P 1'
#
loop_
_entity.id
_entity.type
_entity.pdbx_description
1 polymer ?
#
loop_
_entity_poly.entity_id
_entity_poly.type
_entity_poly.pdbx_seq_one_letter_code
_entity_poly.pdbx_strand_id
1 'polypeptide(L)' 'GFLLVGPFVKTGPLRNTEIAGPAGSLAAAGLVVILSITLTIYGIASFKEGEPSTAPSLTLTGRKKVPDQLQTAEG' A
#
# COMPACT_ATOMS: atom_id res chain seq x y z
N GLY A 1 -0.19 -6.09 -5.60
CA GLY A 1 0.80 -6.46 -6.62
C GLY A 1 0.18 -6.88 -7.94
N PHE A 2 -0.72 -7.87 -7.94
CA PHE A 2 -1.26 -8.51 -9.16
C PHE A 2 -1.81 -7.55 -10.23
N LEU A 3 -2.56 -6.52 -9.82
CA LEU A 3 -3.06 -5.48 -10.73
C LEU A 3 -1.94 -4.80 -11.53
N LEU A 4 -0.78 -4.56 -10.93
CA LEU A 4 0.29 -3.77 -11.52
C LEU A 4 1.03 -4.51 -12.63
N VAL A 5 1.07 -5.85 -12.58
CA VAL A 5 1.76 -6.66 -13.59
C VAL A 5 1.13 -6.48 -14.97
N GLY A 6 -0.21 -6.41 -15.06
CA GLY A 6 -0.93 -6.27 -16.33
C GLY A 6 -0.52 -5.03 -17.14
N PRO A 7 -0.65 -3.80 -16.59
CA PRO A 7 -0.21 -2.58 -17.26
C PRO A 7 1.29 -2.57 -17.57
N PHE A 8 2.16 -2.98 -16.64
CA PHE A 8 3.60 -2.94 -16.90
C PHE A 8 4.04 -3.91 -18.01
N VAL A 9 3.39 -5.07 -18.15
CA VAL A 9 3.69 -6.04 -19.20
C VAL A 9 3.09 -5.62 -20.55
N LYS A 10 1.82 -5.19 -20.58
CA LYS A 10 1.12 -4.87 -21.84
C LYS A 10 1.40 -3.46 -22.38
N THR A 11 1.55 -2.47 -21.51
CA THR A 11 1.76 -1.06 -21.91
C THR A 11 3.17 -0.57 -21.58
N GLY A 12 4.07 -1.46 -21.17
CA GLY A 12 5.46 -1.13 -20.88
C GLY A 12 6.27 -0.74 -22.13
N PRO A 13 7.45 -0.12 -21.94
CA PRO A 13 8.32 0.27 -23.04
C PRO A 13 8.87 -0.94 -23.82
N LEU A 14 9.06 -2.07 -23.14
CA LEU A 14 9.54 -3.33 -23.72
C LEU A 14 8.41 -4.29 -24.14
N ARG A 15 7.16 -3.81 -24.28
CA ARG A 15 5.98 -4.64 -24.56
C ARG A 15 6.06 -5.48 -25.85
N ASN A 16 6.86 -5.05 -26.83
CA ASN A 16 6.99 -5.69 -28.14
C ASN A 16 8.20 -6.64 -28.23
N THR A 17 8.89 -6.91 -27.12
CA THR A 17 10.02 -7.84 -27.07
C THR A 17 9.62 -9.13 -26.36
N GLU A 18 10.34 -10.22 -26.63
CA GLU A 18 10.12 -11.52 -25.96
C GLU A 18 10.33 -11.46 -24.43
N ILE A 19 10.95 -10.38 -23.95
CA ILE A 19 11.27 -10.11 -22.54
C ILE A 19 10.19 -9.25 -21.86
N ALA A 20 9.07 -8.94 -22.53
CA ALA A 20 7.99 -8.11 -21.97
C ALA A 20 7.44 -8.61 -20.62
N GLY A 21 7.31 -9.93 -20.45
CA GLY A 21 6.85 -10.57 -19.22
C GLY A 21 7.78 -10.33 -18.02
N PRO A 22 9.04 -10.77 -18.06
CA PRO A 22 10.00 -10.54 -16.97
C PRO A 22 10.28 -9.04 -16.73
N ALA A 23 10.39 -8.22 -17.79
CA ALA A 23 10.62 -6.78 -17.64
C ALA A 23 9.43 -6.09 -16.95
N GLY A 24 8.19 -6.40 -17.34
CA GLY A 24 7.00 -5.83 -16.72
C GLY A 24 6.79 -6.30 -15.27
N SER A 25 7.15 -7.55 -14.98
CA SER A 25 7.07 -8.09 -13.61
C SER A 25 8.10 -7.46 -12.68
N LEU A 26 9.32 -7.22 -13.17
CA LEU A 26 10.37 -6.52 -12.43
C LEU A 26 9.99 -5.06 -12.16
N ALA A 27 9.43 -4.36 -13.16
CA ALA A 27 8.94 -2.99 -13.00
C ALA A 27 7.80 -2.91 -11.98
N ALA A 28 6.85 -3.85 -12.03
CA ALA A 28 5.76 -3.95 -11.05
C ALA A 28 6.29 -4.22 -9.63
N ALA A 29 7.30 -5.09 -9.48
CA ALA A 29 7.94 -5.35 -8.19
C ALA A 29 8.66 -4.10 -7.66
N GLY A 30 9.39 -3.39 -8.51
CA GLY A 30 10.03 -2.12 -8.16
C GLY A 30 9.02 -1.07 -7.68
N LEU A 31 7.87 -0.96 -8.35
CA LEU A 31 6.81 -0.04 -7.92
C LEU A 31 6.24 -0.44 -6.55
N VAL A 32 6.04 -1.73 -6.28
CA VAL A 32 5.57 -2.20 -4.96
C VAL A 32 6.57 -1.82 -3.87
N VAL A 33 7.87 -1.98 -4.10
CA VAL A 33 8.91 -1.58 -3.14
C VAL A 33 8.85 -0.08 -2.85
N ILE A 34 8.71 0.76 -3.88
CA ILE A 34 8.58 2.21 -3.71
C ILE A 34 7.34 2.54 -2.88
N LEU A 35 6.18 1.92 -3.20
CA LEU A 35 4.95 2.13 -2.45
C LEU A 35 5.09 1.71 -0.98
N SER A 36 5.72 0.57 -0.70
CA SER A 36 6.02 0.13 0.68
C SER A 36 6.86 1.15 1.45
N ILE A 37 7.87 1.74 0.81
CA ILE A 37 8.69 2.79 1.43
C ILE A 37 7.84 4.04 1.69
N THR A 38 7.02 4.48 0.75
CA THR A 38 6.16 5.66 0.95
C THR A 38 5.14 5.46 2.08
N LEU A 39 4.59 4.25 2.22
CA LEU A 39 3.70 3.90 3.33
C LEU A 39 4.44 3.89 4.68
N THR A 40 5.68 3.41 4.70
CA THR A 40 6.53 3.43 5.90
C THR A 40 6.80 4.87 6.34
N ILE A 41 7.17 5.75 5.41
CA ILE A 41 7.38 7.18 5.69
C ILE A 41 6.09 7.83 6.18
N TYR A 42 4.95 7.50 5.57
CA TYR A 42 3.65 7.99 6.01
C TYR A 42 3.32 7.57 7.44
N GLY A 43 3.56 6.30 7.82
CA GLY A 43 3.35 5.80 9.17
C GLY A 43 4.19 6.56 10.21
N ILE A 44 5.49 6.74 9.94
CA ILE A 44 6.42 7.47 10.82
C ILE A 44 6.02 8.94 10.96
N ALA A 45 5.58 9.59 9.87
CA ALA A 45 5.22 11.00 9.89
C ALA A 45 3.84 11.27 10.53
N SER A 46 2.92 10.30 10.47
CA SER A 46 1.51 10.49 10.85
C SER A 46 1.17 9.93 12.23
N PHE A 47 1.86 8.89 12.69
CA PHE A 47 1.57 8.23 13.97
C PHE A 47 2.79 8.30 14.88
N LYS A 48 2.58 8.75 16.12
CA LYS A 48 3.60 8.73 17.17
C LYS A 48 3.41 7.51 18.06
N GLU A 49 4.53 6.97 18.52
CA GLU A 49 4.55 5.82 19.41
C GLU A 49 3.81 6.15 20.73
N GLY A 50 2.81 5.34 21.06
CA GLY A 50 1.97 5.53 22.25
C GLY A 50 0.74 6.43 22.10
N GLU A 51 0.47 7.03 20.93
CA GLU A 51 -0.80 7.72 20.69
C GLU A 51 -1.95 6.72 20.43
N PRO A 52 -3.15 6.96 20.99
CA PRO A 52 -4.30 6.09 20.76
C PRO A 52 -4.79 6.20 19.31
N SER A 53 -5.36 5.11 18.79
CA SER A 53 -5.91 5.06 17.43
C SER A 53 -6.86 6.23 17.13
N THR A 54 -6.61 6.91 16.02
CA THR A 54 -7.43 8.03 15.52
C THR A 54 -8.72 7.57 14.83
N ALA A 55 -8.93 6.26 14.70
CA ALA A 55 -10.10 5.70 14.05
C ALA A 55 -11.38 5.92 14.87
N PRO A 56 -12.54 6.08 14.21
CA PRO A 56 -13.81 6.25 14.91
C PRO A 56 -14.16 5.02 15.75
N SER A 57 -14.40 5.24 17.04
CA SER A 57 -14.79 4.22 18.03
C SER A 57 -16.32 4.00 18.09
N LEU A 58 -17.07 4.56 17.14
CA LEU A 58 -18.52 4.45 17.05
C LEU A 58 -18.93 3.95 15.67
N THR A 59 -19.97 3.13 15.66
CA THR A 59 -20.69 2.77 14.43
C THR A 59 -21.74 3.84 14.10
N LEU A 60 -22.25 3.82 12.86
CA LEU A 60 -23.29 4.75 12.43
C LEU A 60 -24.59 4.63 13.26
N THR A 61 -24.84 3.46 13.87
CA THR A 61 -25.96 3.22 14.77
C THR A 61 -25.66 3.58 16.23
N GLY A 62 -24.53 4.24 16.53
CA GLY A 62 -24.15 4.69 17.87
C GLY A 62 -23.57 3.61 18.78
N ARG A 63 -23.44 2.36 18.31
CA ARG A 63 -22.80 1.28 19.09
C ARG A 63 -21.29 1.56 19.20
N LYS A 64 -20.74 1.43 20.42
CA LYS A 64 -19.30 1.46 20.68
C LYS A 64 -18.60 0.30 19.97
N LYS A 65 -17.51 0.64 19.28
CA LYS A 65 -16.63 -0.25 18.51
C LYS A 65 -15.19 -0.01 18.98
N VAL A 66 -14.39 -1.07 19.00
CA VAL A 66 -12.94 -0.94 19.16
C VAL A 66 -12.38 -0.19 17.94
N PRO A 67 -11.63 0.92 18.14
CA PRO A 67 -11.04 1.66 17.03
C PRO A 67 -10.00 0.82 16.31
N ASP A 68 -9.85 1.07 15.01
CA ASP A 68 -8.97 0.29 14.13
C ASP A 68 -7.50 0.44 14.54
N GLN A 69 -6.80 -0.68 14.75
CA GLN A 69 -5.40 -0.66 15.15
C GLN A 69 -4.48 -0.21 14.00
N LEU A 70 -4.93 -0.27 12.74
CA LEU A 70 -4.19 0.26 11.58
C LEU A 70 -3.88 1.76 11.67
N GLN A 71 -4.59 2.51 12.53
CA GLN A 71 -4.37 3.94 12.74
C GLN A 71 -3.50 4.20 13.99
N THR A 72 -2.57 3.29 14.27
CA THR A 72 -1.55 3.41 15.32
C THR A 72 -0.16 3.24 14.68
N ALA A 73 0.91 3.52 15.42
CA ALA A 73 2.26 3.36 14.88
C ALA A 73 2.63 1.89 14.63
N GLU A 74 2.02 0.96 15.38
CA GLU A 74 2.32 -0.46 15.36
C GLU A 74 1.46 -1.29 14.37
N GLY A 75 0.35 -0.73 13.86
CA GLY A 75 -0.63 -1.43 13.02
C GLY A 75 -0.45 -1.21 11.53
#